data_AF-A0A286ZY90-F1
#
_entry.id   AF-A0A286ZY90-F1
#
_cell.length_a   1.000
_cell.length_b   1.000
_cell.length_c   1.000
_cell.angle_alpha   90.00
_cell.angle_beta   90.00
_cell.angle_gamma   90.00
#
_symmetry.space_group_name_H-M   'P 1'
#
loop_
_entity.id
_entity.type
_entity.pdbx_description
1 polymer ?
#
loop_
_entity_poly.entity_id
_entity_poly.type
_entity_poly.pdbx_seq_one_letter_code
_entity_poly.pdbx_strand_id
1 'polypeptide(L)'
;MLALTRASAFRVLVLTALLPPPRCAQDPGMVHYIYQRFQVLEQGLQKCTQATRAYIQEFQEFSKNISTLLGRCQSHTSEYKSAVHNLALRVERAQREIDYLEYLREADACVESEDKTLAENLIQDAEEKKKIRTLLNASCDNMLMGIKSLKIVKKTVDTDGSWMKDAAGDSPKVYFFPGPRSNTVWEFANMRAFTEDSTKPGPRKLILTHSWQAQAK
;
A
#
# COMPACT_ATOMS: atom_id res chain seq x y z
N MET A 1 8.16 130.38 54.39
CA MET A 1 7.64 129.26 53.56
C MET A 1 8.22 127.88 53.92
N LEU A 2 9.48 127.74 54.39
CA LEU A 2 10.09 126.44 54.72
C LEU A 2 9.73 125.83 56.10
N ALA A 3 9.23 126.63 57.05
CA ALA A 3 8.90 126.15 58.40
C ALA A 3 7.53 125.44 58.47
N LEU A 4 6.54 125.89 57.69
CA LEU A 4 5.19 125.29 57.67
C LEU A 4 5.18 123.89 57.04
N THR A 5 5.98 123.68 55.98
CA THR A 5 6.14 122.38 55.31
C THR A 5 6.84 121.35 56.18
N ARG A 6 7.75 121.78 57.05
CA ARG A 6 8.43 120.88 57.99
C ARG A 6 7.51 120.45 59.13
N ALA A 7 6.65 121.35 59.60
CA ALA A 7 5.66 121.05 60.64
C ALA A 7 4.54 120.13 60.14
N SER A 8 4.08 120.28 58.89
CA SER A 8 3.09 119.37 58.29
C SER A 8 3.66 117.97 58.04
N ALA A 9 4.90 117.87 57.54
CA ALA A 9 5.58 116.58 57.38
C ALA A 9 5.77 115.86 58.72
N PHE A 10 6.11 116.60 59.79
CA PHE A 10 6.26 116.02 61.12
C PHE A 10 4.92 115.55 61.71
N ARG A 11 3.84 116.31 61.49
CA ARG A 11 2.49 115.90 61.92
C ARG A 11 1.98 114.68 61.15
N VAL A 12 2.26 114.57 59.86
CA VAL A 12 1.91 113.40 59.05
C VAL A 12 2.69 112.17 59.53
N LEU A 13 3.99 112.30 59.80
CA LEU A 13 4.83 111.22 60.34
C LEU A 13 4.35 110.74 61.71
N VAL A 14 3.92 111.65 62.58
CA VAL A 14 3.36 111.30 63.90
C VAL A 14 1.99 110.63 63.74
N LEU A 15 1.12 111.11 62.84
CA LEU A 15 -0.17 110.48 62.56
C LEU A 15 -0.04 109.08 61.95
N THR A 16 0.95 108.83 61.09
CA THR A 16 1.24 107.49 60.57
C THR A 16 1.89 106.58 61.61
N ALA A 17 2.57 107.13 62.61
CA ALA A 17 3.16 106.36 63.72
C ALA A 17 2.13 106.00 64.82
N LEU A 18 1.05 106.78 64.97
CA LEU A 18 -0.05 106.49 65.90
C LEU A 18 -1.18 105.64 65.29
N LEU A 19 -1.19 105.41 63.98
CA LEU A 19 -2.11 104.44 63.39
C LEU A 19 -1.62 103.03 63.76
N PRO A 20 -2.44 102.20 64.43
CA PRO A 20 -2.08 100.79 64.61
C PRO A 20 -1.84 100.18 63.23
N PRO A 21 -0.79 99.34 63.07
CA PRO A 21 -0.47 98.74 61.78
C PRO A 21 -1.72 98.04 61.24
N PRO A 22 -1.99 98.09 59.93
CA PRO A 22 -3.12 97.38 59.36
C PRO A 22 -2.98 95.93 59.82
N ARG A 23 -3.90 95.49 60.68
CA ARG A 23 -4.06 94.08 60.99
C ARG A 23 -4.59 93.46 59.72
N CYS A 24 -3.71 93.18 58.76
CA CYS A 24 -3.94 92.19 57.74
C CYS A 24 -4.43 90.97 58.52
N ALA A 25 -5.72 90.65 58.33
CA ALA A 25 -6.36 89.54 58.99
C ALA A 25 -5.77 88.24 58.44
N GLN A 26 -4.59 87.89 58.93
CA GLN A 26 -4.07 86.53 58.89
C GLN A 26 -3.91 86.11 60.33
N ASP A 27 -4.94 85.48 60.86
CA ASP A 27 -4.83 84.75 62.10
C ASP A 27 -3.66 83.76 61.96
N PRO A 28 -2.56 83.89 62.74
CA PRO A 28 -1.42 83.00 62.65
C PRO A 28 -1.81 81.52 62.81
N GLY A 29 -2.89 81.24 63.56
CA GLY A 29 -3.45 79.89 63.70
C GLY A 29 -4.00 79.35 62.37
N MET A 30 -4.73 80.16 61.62
CA MET A 30 -5.27 79.78 60.32
C MET A 30 -4.17 79.53 59.27
N VAL A 31 -3.11 80.34 59.26
CA VAL A 31 -1.97 80.15 58.35
C VAL A 31 -1.23 78.84 58.67
N HIS A 32 -0.98 78.57 59.95
CA HIS A 32 -0.35 77.33 60.39
C HIS A 32 -1.19 76.10 60.03
N TYR A 33 -2.50 76.17 60.24
CA TYR A 33 -3.44 75.11 59.87
C TYR A 33 -3.40 74.82 58.36
N ILE A 34 -3.43 75.85 57.52
CA ILE A 34 -3.35 75.72 56.06
C ILE A 34 -2.03 75.07 55.65
N TYR A 35 -0.90 75.51 56.21
CA TYR A 35 0.41 74.94 55.93
C TYR A 35 0.48 73.45 56.29
N GLN A 36 -0.05 73.08 57.47
CA GLN A 36 -0.09 71.68 57.91
C GLN A 36 -0.96 70.81 56.97
N ARG A 37 -2.07 71.33 56.46
CA ARG A 37 -2.90 70.64 55.46
C ARG A 37 -2.19 70.47 54.13
N PHE A 38 -1.49 71.51 53.65
CA PHE A 38 -0.69 71.41 52.43
C PHE A 38 0.42 70.38 52.56
N GLN A 39 1.08 70.30 53.71
CA GLN A 39 2.13 69.31 53.96
C GLN A 39 1.59 67.87 53.88
N VAL A 40 0.39 67.62 54.42
CA VAL A 40 -0.26 66.30 54.32
C VAL A 40 -0.65 65.99 52.87
N LEU A 41 -1.17 66.96 52.13
CA LEU A 41 -1.51 66.81 50.70
C LEU A 41 -0.27 66.52 49.85
N GLU A 42 0.84 67.23 50.10
CA GLU A 42 2.09 67.03 49.38
C GLU A 42 2.66 65.63 49.63
N GLN A 43 2.68 65.17 50.89
CA GLN A 43 3.09 63.80 51.22
C GLN A 43 2.18 62.76 50.58
N GLY A 44 0.86 63.01 50.55
CA GLY A 44 -0.11 62.14 49.88
C GLY A 44 0.15 62.05 48.37
N LEU A 45 0.40 63.20 47.73
CA LEU A 45 0.70 63.28 46.30
C LEU A 45 2.02 62.58 45.97
N GLN A 46 3.05 62.76 46.78
CA GLN A 46 4.34 62.07 46.62
C GLN A 46 4.18 60.56 46.69
N LYS A 47 3.46 60.04 47.70
CA LYS A 47 3.16 58.61 47.83
C LYS A 47 2.36 58.08 46.64
N CYS A 48 1.32 58.80 46.21
CA CYS A 48 0.52 58.41 45.04
C CYS A 48 1.38 58.35 43.77
N THR A 49 2.24 59.34 43.57
CA THR A 49 3.14 59.39 42.40
C THR A 49 4.17 58.25 42.45
N GLN A 50 4.71 57.94 43.63
CA GLN A 50 5.64 56.81 43.79
C GLN A 50 4.95 55.47 43.54
N ALA A 51 3.76 55.25 44.10
CA ALA A 51 2.98 54.03 43.89
C ALA A 51 2.61 53.86 42.40
N THR A 52 2.22 54.95 41.74
CA THR A 52 1.92 54.94 40.29
C THR A 52 3.14 54.55 39.48
N ARG A 53 4.33 55.08 39.80
CA ARG A 53 5.58 54.71 39.11
C ARG A 53 5.94 53.24 39.34
N ALA A 54 5.82 52.75 40.57
CA ALA A 54 6.08 51.35 40.88
C ALA A 54 5.15 50.42 40.10
N TYR A 55 3.85 50.72 40.09
CA TYR A 55 2.86 49.96 39.31
C TYR A 55 3.17 49.95 37.80
N ILE A 56 3.55 51.10 37.23
CA ILE A 56 3.93 51.18 35.80
C ILE A 56 5.15 50.31 35.51
N GLN A 57 6.14 50.29 36.42
CA GLN A 57 7.33 49.46 36.26
C GLN A 57 7.00 47.96 36.32
N GLU A 58 6.19 47.54 37.30
CA GLU A 58 5.72 46.16 37.42
C GLU A 58 4.94 45.72 36.18
N PHE A 59 4.07 46.60 35.66
CA PHE A 59 3.31 46.31 34.44
C PHE A 59 4.22 46.18 33.21
N GLN A 60 5.23 47.03 33.08
CA GLN A 60 6.21 46.94 32.00
C GLN A 60 7.03 45.64 32.07
N GLU A 61 7.46 45.25 33.27
CA GLU A 61 8.17 43.99 33.48
C GLU A 61 7.29 42.78 33.16
N PHE A 62 6.03 42.80 33.62
CA PHE A 62 5.05 41.78 33.30
C PHE A 62 4.80 41.66 31.80
N SER A 63 4.60 42.79 31.11
CA SER A 63 4.43 42.84 29.65
C SER A 63 5.64 42.27 28.90
N LYS A 64 6.85 42.59 29.37
CA LYS A 64 8.10 42.03 28.82
C LYS A 64 8.15 40.52 29.03
N ASN A 65 7.84 40.03 30.23
CA ASN A 65 7.83 38.61 30.55
C ASN A 65 6.82 37.84 29.69
N ILE A 66 5.59 38.34 29.54
CA ILE A 66 4.59 37.73 28.64
C ILE A 66 5.09 37.71 27.21
N SER A 67 5.67 38.80 26.73
CA SER A 67 6.18 38.90 25.35
C SER A 67 7.28 37.87 25.10
N THR A 68 8.19 37.66 26.06
CA THR A 68 9.22 36.61 25.97
C THR A 68 8.63 35.21 26.00
N LEU A 69 7.65 34.95 26.86
CA LEU A 69 6.98 33.66 26.95
C LEU A 69 6.22 33.33 25.66
N LEU A 70 5.53 34.33 25.10
CA LEU A 70 4.84 34.20 23.81
C LEU A 70 5.81 33.91 22.68
N GLY A 71 6.95 34.60 22.62
CA GLY A 71 7.99 34.32 21.63
C GLY A 71 8.54 32.90 21.73
N ARG A 72 8.79 32.40 22.95
CA ARG A 72 9.19 31.00 23.18
C ARG A 72 8.13 30.01 22.74
N CYS A 73 6.85 30.27 23.07
CA CYS A 73 5.73 29.44 22.67
C CYS A 73 5.59 29.36 21.14
N GLN A 74 5.78 30.48 20.43
CA GLN A 74 5.79 30.51 18.97
C GLN A 74 6.95 29.69 18.39
N SER A 75 8.16 29.78 18.96
CA SER A 75 9.30 28.94 18.55
C SER A 75 8.97 27.45 18.67
N HIS A 76 8.51 27.02 19.84
CA HIS A 76 8.14 25.62 20.07
C HIS A 76 7.00 25.15 19.16
N THR A 77 6.01 26.01 18.90
CA THR A 77 4.92 25.71 17.95
C THR A 77 5.47 25.49 16.55
N SER A 78 6.42 26.33 16.11
CA SER A 78 7.05 26.21 14.79
C SER A 78 7.93 24.96 14.66
N GLU A 79 8.69 24.64 15.71
CA GLU A 79 9.51 23.42 15.79
C GLU A 79 8.62 22.17 15.74
N TYR A 80 7.55 22.14 16.53
CA TYR A 80 6.60 21.03 16.55
C TYR A 80 5.91 20.87 15.19
N LYS A 81 5.47 21.97 14.58
CA LYS A 81 4.89 21.94 13.23
C LYS A 81 5.86 21.36 12.20
N SER A 82 7.13 21.75 12.26
CA SER A 82 8.19 21.22 11.39
C SER A 82 8.42 19.72 11.62
N ALA A 83 8.52 19.29 12.88
CA ALA A 83 8.71 17.89 13.24
C ALA A 83 7.54 17.01 12.79
N VAL A 84 6.30 17.46 13.01
CA VAL A 84 5.09 16.78 12.54
C VAL A 84 5.06 16.70 11.01
N HIS A 85 5.42 17.79 10.32
CA HIS A 85 5.49 17.78 8.85
C HIS A 85 6.53 16.78 8.33
N ASN A 86 7.72 16.74 8.93
CA ASN A 86 8.74 15.77 8.56
C ASN A 86 8.27 14.32 8.80
N LEU A 87 7.64 14.07 9.95
CA LEU A 87 7.06 12.77 10.27
C LEU A 87 5.99 12.37 9.25
N ALA A 88 5.10 13.28 8.87
CA ALA A 88 4.07 13.04 7.86
C ALA A 88 4.70 12.61 6.52
N LEU A 89 5.74 13.31 6.05
CA LEU A 89 6.46 12.94 4.82
C LEU A 89 7.12 11.55 4.91
N ARG A 90 7.62 11.16 6.08
CA ARG A 90 8.20 9.83 6.30
C ARG A 90 7.14 8.75 6.29
N VAL A 91 6.00 9.01 6.94
CA VAL A 91 4.83 8.09 6.94
C VAL A 91 4.29 7.92 5.53
N GLU A 92 4.11 9.01 4.77
CA GLU A 92 3.68 8.90 3.38
C GLU A 92 4.64 8.11 2.50
N ARG A 93 5.96 8.26 2.71
CA ARG A 93 6.96 7.46 1.99
C ARG A 93 6.86 5.98 2.38
N ALA A 94 6.79 5.68 3.69
CA ALA A 94 6.66 4.31 4.18
C ALA A 94 5.36 3.66 3.67
N GLN A 95 4.25 4.40 3.62
CA GLN A 95 2.99 3.92 3.07
C GLN A 95 3.16 3.54 1.59
N ARG A 96 3.79 4.40 0.78
CA ARG A 96 4.06 4.09 -0.63
C ARG A 96 4.95 2.86 -0.82
N GLU A 97 5.93 2.66 0.07
CA GLU A 97 6.77 1.46 0.05
C GLU A 97 5.96 0.20 0.41
N ILE A 98 5.09 0.28 1.42
CA ILE A 98 4.17 -0.81 1.79
C ILE A 98 3.23 -1.14 0.63
N ASP A 99 2.60 -0.13 0.02
CA ASP A 99 1.69 -0.31 -1.11
C ASP A 99 2.41 -0.97 -2.30
N TYR A 100 3.67 -0.60 -2.56
CA TYR A 100 4.48 -1.24 -3.60
C TYR A 100 4.81 -2.70 -3.29
N LEU A 101 5.17 -3.01 -2.03
CA LEU A 101 5.45 -4.39 -1.62
C LEU A 101 4.18 -5.25 -1.64
N GLU A 102 3.03 -4.69 -1.28
CA GLU A 102 1.75 -5.37 -1.39
C GLU A 102 1.39 -5.68 -2.84
N TYR A 103 1.58 -4.72 -3.75
CA TYR A 103 1.42 -4.94 -5.19
C TYR A 103 2.33 -6.06 -5.72
N LEU A 104 3.61 -6.07 -5.33
CA LEU A 104 4.53 -7.16 -5.73
C LEU A 104 4.08 -8.52 -5.18
N ARG A 105 3.66 -8.58 -3.92
CA ARG A 105 3.17 -9.82 -3.30
C ARG A 105 1.92 -10.35 -4.00
N GLU A 106 0.99 -9.48 -4.38
CA GLU A 106 -0.19 -9.87 -5.15
C GLU A 106 0.17 -10.38 -6.54
N ALA A 107 1.14 -9.75 -7.21
CA ALA A 107 1.63 -10.21 -8.51
C ALA A 107 2.30 -11.60 -8.41
N ASP A 108 3.16 -11.81 -7.41
CA ASP A 108 3.84 -13.09 -7.18
C ASP A 108 2.85 -14.21 -6.78
N ALA A 109 1.83 -13.90 -5.98
CA ALA A 109 0.81 -14.87 -5.59
C ALA A 109 0.00 -15.39 -6.79
N CYS A 110 -0.29 -14.53 -7.78
CA CYS A 110 -0.94 -14.95 -9.02
C CYS A 110 -0.05 -15.93 -9.80
N VAL A 111 1.24 -15.60 -9.96
CA VAL A 111 2.19 -16.43 -10.74
C VAL A 111 2.49 -17.76 -10.05
N GLU A 112 2.76 -17.77 -8.75
CA GLU A 112 3.03 -19.02 -8.03
C GLU A 112 1.82 -19.97 -8.01
N SER A 113 0.59 -19.46 -8.02
CA SER A 113 -0.61 -20.30 -8.02
C SER A 113 -0.78 -21.09 -9.34
N GLU A 114 -0.52 -20.45 -10.47
CA GLU A 114 -0.60 -21.10 -11.79
C GLU A 114 0.54 -22.11 -11.95
N ASP A 115 1.78 -21.73 -11.60
CA ASP A 115 2.93 -22.62 -11.73
C ASP A 115 2.85 -23.84 -10.80
N LYS A 116 2.39 -23.68 -9.55
CA LYS A 116 2.22 -24.80 -8.61
C LYS A 116 1.10 -25.75 -9.06
N THR A 117 -0.04 -25.21 -9.50
CA THR A 117 -1.14 -26.06 -9.98
C THR A 117 -0.78 -26.80 -11.26
N LEU A 118 -0.06 -26.17 -12.20
CA LEU A 118 0.45 -26.83 -13.39
C LEU A 118 1.46 -27.94 -13.04
N ALA A 119 2.38 -27.69 -12.11
CA ALA A 119 3.34 -28.68 -11.66
C ALA A 119 2.68 -29.90 -10.98
N GLU A 120 1.69 -29.68 -10.11
CA GLU A 120 0.93 -30.76 -9.46
C GLU A 120 0.13 -31.60 -10.47
N ASN A 121 -0.55 -30.95 -11.43
CA ASN A 121 -1.30 -31.65 -12.48
C ASN A 121 -0.39 -32.54 -13.34
N LEU A 122 0.82 -32.07 -13.69
CA LEU A 122 1.78 -32.86 -14.48
C LEU A 122 2.29 -34.10 -13.73
N ILE A 123 2.48 -34.00 -12.41
CA ILE A 123 2.89 -35.13 -11.55
C ILE A 123 1.75 -36.15 -11.46
N GLN A 124 0.52 -35.68 -11.24
CA GLN A 124 -0.66 -36.53 -11.13
C GLN A 124 -0.94 -37.29 -12.44
N ASP A 125 -0.87 -36.61 -13.59
CA ASP A 125 -0.98 -37.22 -14.92
C ASP A 125 0.09 -38.30 -15.17
N ALA A 126 1.32 -38.06 -14.72
CA ALA A 126 2.41 -39.02 -14.85
C ALA A 126 2.20 -40.27 -13.98
N GLU A 127 1.65 -40.11 -12.78
CA GLU A 127 1.29 -41.22 -11.90
C GLU A 127 0.10 -42.02 -12.43
N GLU A 128 -0.94 -41.37 -12.94
CA GLU A 128 -2.10 -42.05 -13.54
C GLU A 128 -1.70 -42.86 -14.77
N LYS A 129 -0.87 -42.29 -15.66
CA LYS A 129 -0.33 -43.01 -16.82
C LYS A 129 0.49 -44.24 -16.40
N LYS A 130 1.27 -44.15 -15.32
CA LYS A 130 2.00 -45.31 -14.76
C LYS A 130 1.02 -46.36 -14.22
N LYS A 131 -0.01 -45.97 -13.48
CA LYS A 131 -1.04 -46.90 -12.96
C LYS A 131 -1.77 -47.63 -14.09
N ILE A 132 -2.20 -46.92 -15.14
CA ILE A 132 -2.84 -47.51 -16.32
C ILE A 132 -1.92 -48.51 -17.00
N ARG A 133 -0.65 -48.15 -17.20
CA ARG A 133 0.34 -49.04 -17.83
C ARG A 133 0.57 -50.31 -17.00
N THR A 134 0.59 -50.20 -15.68
CA THR A 134 0.73 -51.37 -14.79
C THR A 134 -0.50 -52.26 -14.81
N LEU A 135 -1.73 -51.68 -14.83
CA LEU A 135 -2.97 -52.45 -14.90
C LEU A 135 -3.12 -53.20 -16.24
N LEU A 136 -2.76 -52.57 -17.35
CA LEU A 136 -2.81 -53.18 -18.68
C LEU A 136 -1.80 -54.33 -18.83
N ASN A 137 -0.66 -54.27 -18.14
CA ASN A 137 0.36 -55.31 -18.22
C ASN A 137 0.12 -56.50 -17.28
N ALA A 138 -0.75 -56.36 -16.26
CA ALA A 138 -0.88 -57.34 -15.18
C ALA A 138 -2.20 -58.15 -15.18
N SER A 139 -3.18 -57.84 -16.03
CA SER A 139 -4.50 -58.47 -15.95
C SER A 139 -5.01 -59.04 -17.29
N CYS A 140 -5.28 -60.34 -17.29
CA CYS A 140 -6.04 -61.05 -18.32
C CYS A 140 -7.56 -61.12 -18.01
N ASP A 141 -8.07 -60.32 -17.06
CA ASP A 141 -9.47 -60.31 -16.63
C ASP A 141 -10.29 -59.15 -17.22
N ASN A 142 -9.77 -58.47 -18.24
CA ASN A 142 -10.48 -57.37 -18.88
C ASN A 142 -11.66 -57.90 -19.73
N MET A 143 -12.87 -57.78 -19.18
CA MET A 143 -14.13 -58.11 -19.86
C MET A 143 -14.29 -57.23 -21.12
N LEU A 144 -14.49 -57.85 -22.29
CA LEU A 144 -14.74 -57.13 -23.54
C LEU A 144 -16.07 -56.35 -23.45
N MET A 145 -16.00 -55.06 -23.14
CA MET A 145 -17.18 -54.21 -22.94
C MET A 145 -17.88 -53.80 -24.25
N GLY A 146 -17.19 -53.86 -25.39
CA GLY A 146 -17.78 -53.52 -26.68
C GLY A 146 -16.79 -53.53 -27.84
N ILE A 147 -17.30 -53.76 -29.04
CA ILE A 147 -16.52 -53.76 -30.29
C ILE A 147 -16.87 -52.49 -31.07
N LYS A 148 -15.87 -51.69 -31.42
CA LYS A 148 -16.02 -50.50 -32.26
C LYS A 148 -15.11 -50.59 -33.48
N SER A 149 -15.68 -50.33 -34.66
CA SER A 149 -14.92 -50.24 -35.91
C SER A 149 -14.07 -48.98 -35.91
N LEU A 150 -12.74 -49.12 -35.95
CA LEU A 150 -11.82 -47.99 -35.92
C LEU A 150 -11.31 -47.59 -37.31
N LYS A 151 -10.94 -48.57 -38.13
CA LYS A 151 -10.30 -48.32 -39.42
C LYS A 151 -10.65 -49.40 -40.43
N ILE A 152 -11.04 -48.98 -41.64
CA ILE A 152 -11.11 -49.84 -42.81
C ILE A 152 -9.70 -49.90 -43.41
N VAL A 153 -9.10 -51.09 -43.41
CA VAL A 153 -7.68 -51.26 -43.76
C VAL A 153 -7.46 -51.75 -45.19
N LYS A 154 -8.44 -52.40 -45.82
CA LYS A 154 -8.34 -52.84 -47.23
C LYS A 154 -9.74 -53.11 -47.77
N LYS A 155 -9.94 -52.87 -49.08
CA LYS A 155 -11.14 -53.28 -49.82
C LYS A 155 -10.72 -54.31 -50.86
N THR A 156 -11.40 -55.45 -50.89
CA THR A 156 -11.10 -56.56 -51.79
C THR A 156 -12.29 -56.86 -52.68
N VAL A 157 -12.04 -57.49 -53.83
CA VAL A 157 -13.09 -57.89 -54.77
C VAL A 157 -13.85 -59.12 -54.26
N ASP A 158 -13.16 -60.01 -53.55
CA ASP A 158 -13.77 -61.19 -52.92
C ASP A 158 -14.66 -60.78 -51.74
N THR A 159 -15.84 -61.39 -51.65
CA THR A 159 -16.84 -61.16 -50.58
C THR A 159 -16.33 -61.60 -49.21
N ASP A 160 -15.55 -62.69 -49.17
CA ASP A 160 -15.07 -63.30 -47.92
C ASP A 160 -13.55 -63.42 -47.92
N GLY A 161 -12.94 -63.16 -46.77
CA GLY A 161 -11.51 -63.28 -46.56
C GLY A 161 -11.11 -62.98 -45.12
N SER A 162 -9.87 -63.27 -44.76
CA SER A 162 -9.33 -62.94 -43.44
C SER A 162 -7.92 -62.40 -43.55
N TRP A 163 -7.51 -61.63 -42.54
CA TRP A 163 -6.14 -61.13 -42.44
C TRP A 163 -5.71 -61.13 -41.00
N MET A 164 -4.40 -61.26 -40.78
CA MET A 164 -3.81 -61.19 -39.47
C MET A 164 -2.41 -60.62 -39.53
N LYS A 165 -2.01 -59.99 -38.43
CA LYS A 165 -0.62 -59.69 -38.15
C LYS A 165 -0.09 -60.77 -37.20
N ASP A 166 1.17 -61.15 -37.36
CA ASP A 166 1.85 -61.98 -36.37
C ASP A 166 1.92 -61.23 -35.03
N ALA A 167 1.33 -61.82 -33.99
CA ALA A 167 1.30 -61.26 -32.64
C ALA A 167 2.43 -61.81 -31.76
N ALA A 168 3.06 -62.92 -32.14
CA ALA A 168 4.05 -63.63 -31.34
C ALA A 168 5.49 -63.11 -31.57
N GLY A 169 5.74 -62.39 -32.65
CA GLY A 169 7.05 -61.78 -32.94
C GLY A 169 6.95 -60.29 -33.28
N ASP A 170 8.05 -59.55 -33.11
CA ASP A 170 8.20 -58.14 -33.52
C ASP A 170 8.20 -57.94 -35.05
N SER A 171 7.71 -58.93 -35.80
CA SER A 171 7.63 -58.89 -37.25
C SER A 171 6.59 -57.85 -37.69
N PRO A 172 6.95 -56.93 -38.60
CA PRO A 172 5.99 -55.97 -39.15
C PRO A 172 5.04 -56.60 -40.18
N LYS A 173 5.24 -57.87 -40.52
CA LYS A 173 4.56 -58.54 -41.65
C LYS A 173 3.07 -58.78 -41.41
N VAL A 174 2.32 -58.79 -42.50
CA VAL A 174 0.87 -59.00 -42.51
C VAL A 174 0.52 -60.11 -43.47
N TYR A 175 -0.38 -61.01 -43.06
CA TYR A 175 -0.83 -62.15 -43.85
C TYR A 175 -2.29 -61.98 -44.25
N PHE A 176 -2.58 -62.17 -45.53
CA PHE A 176 -3.91 -62.07 -46.09
C PHE A 176 -4.32 -63.38 -46.77
N PHE A 177 -5.53 -63.83 -46.45
CA PHE A 177 -6.14 -65.07 -46.90
C PHE A 177 -7.37 -64.73 -47.77
N PRO A 178 -7.22 -64.72 -49.10
CA PRO A 178 -8.33 -64.44 -50.00
C PRO A 178 -9.26 -65.66 -50.09
N GLY A 179 -10.55 -65.42 -49.92
CA GLY A 179 -11.58 -66.40 -50.16
C GLY A 179 -11.69 -67.51 -49.11
N PRO A 180 -12.82 -68.26 -49.14
CA PRO A 180 -13.13 -69.29 -48.15
C PRO A 180 -12.37 -70.61 -48.38
N ARG A 181 -11.93 -70.89 -49.62
CA ARG A 181 -11.12 -72.06 -49.99
C ARG A 181 -10.05 -71.67 -50.97
N SER A 182 -8.81 -71.69 -50.51
CA SER A 182 -7.63 -71.43 -51.33
C SER A 182 -6.42 -72.14 -50.71
N ASN A 183 -5.33 -72.20 -51.45
CA ASN A 183 -4.02 -72.66 -50.99
C ASN A 183 -2.97 -71.53 -51.07
N THR A 184 -3.38 -70.27 -51.20
CA THR A 184 -2.46 -69.15 -51.50
C THR A 184 -2.58 -67.99 -50.52
N VAL A 185 -1.59 -67.84 -49.63
CA VAL A 185 -1.50 -66.73 -48.66
C VAL A 185 -0.67 -65.60 -49.26
N TRP A 186 -1.07 -64.36 -48.99
CA TRP A 186 -0.36 -63.16 -49.43
C TRP A 186 0.36 -62.54 -48.22
N GLU A 187 1.69 -62.51 -48.25
CA GLU A 187 2.55 -61.90 -47.23
C GLU A 187 2.92 -60.46 -47.66
N PHE A 188 2.58 -59.49 -46.82
CA PHE A 188 2.95 -58.08 -46.97
C PHE A 188 4.04 -57.71 -45.97
N ALA A 189 4.95 -56.81 -46.37
CA ALA A 189 6.10 -56.43 -45.55
C ALA A 189 5.73 -55.60 -44.31
N ASN A 190 4.69 -54.76 -44.39
CA ASN A 190 4.23 -53.90 -43.30
C ASN A 190 2.76 -53.50 -43.48
N MET A 191 2.17 -52.89 -42.45
CA MET A 191 0.76 -52.45 -42.47
C MET A 191 0.47 -51.39 -43.54
N ARG A 192 1.45 -50.54 -43.89
CA ARG A 192 1.27 -49.53 -44.95
C ARG A 192 1.13 -50.22 -46.31
N ALA A 193 2.01 -51.18 -46.60
CA ALA A 193 1.98 -51.98 -47.83
C ALA A 193 0.70 -52.81 -47.98
N PHE A 194 0.05 -53.18 -46.87
CA PHE A 194 -1.24 -53.86 -46.90
C PHE A 194 -2.39 -52.90 -47.22
N THR A 195 -2.40 -51.70 -46.63
CA THR A 195 -3.48 -50.71 -46.81
C THR A 195 -3.42 -49.97 -48.14
N GLU A 196 -2.23 -49.69 -48.65
CA GLU A 196 -2.03 -48.97 -49.90
C GLU A 196 -1.87 -49.94 -51.07
N ASP A 197 -2.84 -49.98 -51.99
CA ASP A 197 -2.82 -50.90 -53.14
C ASP A 197 -1.70 -50.60 -54.16
N SER A 198 -1.03 -49.44 -54.05
CA SER A 198 -0.04 -48.93 -55.00
C SER A 198 1.43 -49.03 -54.52
N THR A 199 1.69 -49.49 -53.30
CA THR A 199 3.05 -49.51 -52.74
C THR A 199 3.86 -50.76 -53.13
N LYS A 200 5.10 -50.53 -53.61
CA LYS A 200 6.13 -51.58 -53.76
C LYS A 200 6.89 -51.75 -52.43
N PRO A 201 7.26 -52.98 -52.02
CA PRO A 201 7.16 -54.24 -52.75
C PRO A 201 5.75 -54.81 -52.73
N GLY A 202 5.35 -55.40 -53.87
CA GLY A 202 4.09 -56.13 -53.97
C GLY A 202 4.06 -57.34 -53.01
N PRO A 203 2.86 -57.85 -52.71
CA PRO A 203 2.70 -58.97 -51.80
C PRO A 203 3.41 -60.22 -52.29
N ARG A 204 4.07 -60.92 -51.37
CA ARG A 204 4.70 -62.21 -51.64
C ARG A 204 3.65 -63.30 -51.56
N LYS A 205 3.49 -64.07 -52.64
CA LYS A 205 2.56 -65.20 -52.70
C LYS A 205 3.21 -66.45 -52.09
N LEU A 206 2.58 -67.01 -51.06
CA LEU A 206 2.97 -68.25 -50.40
C LEU A 206 1.95 -69.33 -50.77
N ILE A 207 2.43 -70.46 -51.28
CA ILE A 207 1.58 -71.62 -51.59
C ILE A 207 1.66 -72.58 -50.41
N LEU A 208 0.50 -72.86 -49.80
CA LEU A 208 0.40 -73.84 -48.74
C LEU A 208 0.37 -75.25 -49.31
N THR A 209 0.89 -76.20 -48.53
CA THR A 209 0.89 -77.64 -48.85
C THR A 209 -0.52 -78.22 -48.88
N HIS A 210 -1.45 -77.65 -48.11
CA HIS A 210 -2.86 -78.04 -48.06
C HIS A 210 -3.76 -76.81 -48.22
N SER A 211 -4.92 -76.99 -48.85
CA SER A 211 -5.94 -75.94 -48.94
C SER A 211 -6.60 -75.70 -47.59
N TRP A 212 -6.87 -74.43 -47.24
CA TRP A 212 -7.68 -74.11 -46.08
C TRP A 212 -9.17 -74.14 -46.40
N GLN A 213 -9.98 -74.35 -45.37
CA GLN A 213 -11.43 -74.19 -45.43
C GLN A 213 -11.87 -73.33 -44.25
N ALA A 214 -12.38 -72.14 -44.54
CA ALA A 214 -13.06 -71.34 -43.53
C ALA A 214 -14.43 -71.99 -43.25
N GLN A 215 -14.52 -72.87 -42.24
CA GLN A 215 -15.80 -73.26 -41.67
C GLN A 215 -16.14 -72.27 -40.55
N ALA A 216 -17.03 -71.33 -40.83
CA ALA A 216 -17.81 -70.68 -39.79
C ALA A 216 -19.12 -71.47 -39.67
N LYS A 217 -19.40 -72.01 -38.49
CA LYS A 217 -20.72 -72.47 -38.11
C LYS A 217 -21.40 -71.37 -37.32
#